data_AF-A0A2D9KQA1-F1
#
_entry.id   AF-A0A2D9KQA1-F1
#
_cell.length_a   1.000
_cell.length_b   1.000
_cell.length_c   1.000
_cell.angle_alpha   90.00
_cell.angle_beta   90.00
_cell.angle_gamma   90.00
#
_symmetry.space_group_name_H-M   'P 1'
#
loop_
_entity.id
_entity.type
_entity.pdbx_description
1 polymer ?
#
loop_
_entity_poly.entity_id
_entity_poly.type
_entity_poly.pdbx_seq_one_letter_code
_entity_poly.pdbx_strand_id
1 'polypeptide(L)'
;MMKQYHLYVFTQDNCPPCTRLKKHLEGLTPEENSELDLVPLKTATGQRTALAEELQVDLTPTLVVVHQAVQCDYDPDMGYEFCDLEEETVERFVGANNIIEHLDATLDAYTYAHPD
;
A
#
# COMPACT_ATOMS: atom_id res chain seq x y z
N MET A 1 -3.36 -17.76 5.69
CA MET A 1 -4.03 -16.63 6.38
C MET A 1 -4.25 -15.56 5.33
N MET A 2 -5.40 -14.88 5.32
CA MET A 2 -5.62 -13.76 4.41
C MET A 2 -4.70 -12.61 4.82
N LYS A 3 -4.04 -11.97 3.85
CA LYS A 3 -3.25 -10.76 4.11
C LYS A 3 -4.21 -9.69 4.62
N GLN A 4 -3.95 -9.19 5.82
CA GLN A 4 -4.76 -8.11 6.42
C GLN A 4 -4.27 -6.73 5.98
N TYR A 5 -3.08 -6.64 5.38
CA TYR A 5 -2.47 -5.36 5.00
C TYR A 5 -2.03 -5.37 3.55
N HIS A 6 -2.22 -4.23 2.88
CA HIS A 6 -1.75 -3.93 1.55
C HIS A 6 -0.80 -2.73 1.59
N LEU A 7 0.35 -2.85 0.93
CA LEU A 7 1.37 -1.80 0.88
C LEU A 7 1.36 -1.15 -0.50
N TYR A 8 0.80 0.05 -0.60
CA TYR A 8 0.78 0.84 -1.84
C TYR A 8 1.96 1.79 -1.90
N VAL A 9 2.77 1.69 -2.96
CA VAL A 9 3.86 2.62 -3.25
C VAL A 9 3.45 3.52 -4.42
N PHE A 10 3.01 4.73 -4.08
CA PHE A 10 2.68 5.75 -5.07
C PHE A 10 3.94 6.31 -5.70
N THR A 11 4.07 6.17 -7.02
CA THR A 11 5.19 6.71 -7.80
C THR A 11 4.70 7.50 -9.01
N GLN A 12 5.61 8.22 -9.68
CA GLN A 12 5.34 8.85 -10.97
C GLN A 12 6.58 8.78 -11.85
N ASP A 13 6.38 8.91 -13.16
CA ASP A 13 7.48 9.04 -14.11
C ASP A 13 8.16 10.41 -13.99
N ASN A 14 9.42 10.50 -14.42
CA ASN A 14 10.26 11.70 -14.30
C ASN A 14 10.40 12.23 -12.85
N CYS A 15 10.36 11.34 -11.86
CA CYS A 15 10.57 11.66 -10.44
C CYS A 15 11.90 11.04 -9.97
N PRO A 16 12.97 11.84 -9.81
CA PRO A 16 14.27 11.31 -9.36
C PRO A 16 14.22 10.55 -8.02
N PRO A 17 13.47 11.00 -6.99
CA PRO A 17 13.30 10.21 -5.78
C PRO A 17 12.59 8.86 -6.02
N CYS A 18 11.62 8.81 -6.93
CA CYS A 18 10.92 7.59 -7.30
C CYS A 18 11.84 6.60 -8.02
N THR A 19 12.72 7.08 -8.90
CA THR A 19 13.75 6.24 -9.53
C THR A 19 14.71 5.64 -8.50
N ARG A 20 15.12 6.44 -7.50
CA ARG A 20 15.94 5.94 -6.39
C ARG A 20 15.24 4.84 -5.60
N LEU A 21 13.96 5.03 -5.28
CA LEU A 21 13.16 4.02 -4.58
C LEU A 21 13.05 2.75 -5.42
N LYS A 22 12.65 2.84 -6.69
CA LYS A 22 12.54 1.68 -7.60
C LYS A 22 13.86 0.88 -7.67
N LYS A 23 15.00 1.57 -7.77
CA LYS A 23 16.32 0.93 -7.75
C LYS A 23 16.63 0.21 -6.43
N HIS A 24 16.12 0.71 -5.30
CA HIS A 24 16.24 0.01 -4.03
C HIS A 24 15.37 -1.24 -4.00
N LEU A 25 14.13 -1.16 -4.50
CA LEU A 25 13.20 -2.29 -4.59
C LEU A 25 13.72 -3.44 -5.48
N GLU A 26 14.53 -3.12 -6.51
CA GLU A 26 15.23 -4.14 -7.32
C GLU A 26 16.16 -5.05 -6.50
N GLY A 27 16.57 -4.62 -5.30
CA GLY A 27 17.40 -5.40 -4.39
C GLY A 27 16.63 -6.33 -3.46
N LEU A 28 15.30 -6.19 -3.38
CA LEU A 28 14.44 -7.03 -2.53
C LEU A 28 14.22 -8.41 -3.15
N THR A 29 13.88 -9.38 -2.31
CA THR A 29 13.46 -10.71 -2.76
C THR A 29 12.17 -10.65 -3.57
N PRO A 30 11.90 -11.65 -4.42
CA PRO A 30 10.62 -11.77 -5.12
C PRO A 30 9.41 -11.77 -4.19
N GLU A 31 9.56 -12.37 -3.01
CA GLU A 31 8.53 -12.44 -1.97
C GLU A 31 8.20 -11.04 -1.44
N GLU A 32 9.20 -10.27 -1.01
CA GLU A 32 9.01 -8.88 -0.55
C GLU A 32 8.44 -7.98 -1.65
N ASN A 33 8.97 -8.08 -2.88
CA ASN A 33 8.46 -7.30 -4.01
C ASN A 33 6.99 -7.63 -4.34
N SER A 34 6.54 -8.86 -4.06
CA SER A 34 5.14 -9.26 -4.29
C SER A 34 4.17 -8.66 -3.27
N GLU A 35 4.67 -8.13 -2.15
CA GLU A 35 3.87 -7.42 -1.14
C GLU A 35 3.69 -5.93 -1.48
N LEU A 36 4.51 -5.37 -2.37
CA LEU A 36 4.54 -3.95 -2.68
C LEU A 36 3.84 -3.64 -4.00
N ASP A 37 2.70 -2.97 -3.93
CA ASP A 37 1.94 -2.53 -5.10
C ASP A 37 2.39 -1.14 -5.57
N LEU A 38 3.20 -1.12 -6.64
CA LEU A 38 3.65 0.12 -7.28
C LEU A 38 2.53 0.72 -8.14
N VAL A 39 1.92 1.79 -7.64
CA VAL A 39 0.79 2.48 -8.29
C VAL A 39 1.16 3.89 -8.74
N PRO A 40 0.63 4.39 -9.86
CA PRO A 40 0.86 5.76 -10.27
C PRO A 40 0.04 6.74 -9.42
N LEU A 41 0.66 7.85 -8.98
CA LEU A 41 -0.06 8.95 -8.33
C LEU A 41 -1.03 9.64 -9.29
N LYS A 42 -0.60 9.80 -10.54
CA LYS A 42 -1.35 10.53 -11.58
C LYS A 42 -1.58 9.65 -12.79
N THR A 43 -2.75 9.80 -13.39
CA THR A 43 -3.12 9.24 -14.69
C THR A 43 -2.32 9.89 -15.82
N ALA A 44 -2.41 9.33 -17.03
CA ALA A 44 -1.75 9.88 -18.22
C ALA A 44 -2.19 11.32 -18.57
N THR A 45 -3.37 11.76 -18.11
CA THR A 45 -3.87 13.12 -18.30
C THR A 45 -3.40 14.10 -17.21
N GLY A 46 -2.63 13.61 -16.22
CA GLY A 46 -2.07 14.40 -15.12
C GLY A 46 -3.00 14.56 -13.91
N GLN A 47 -4.20 13.99 -13.94
CA GLN A 47 -5.13 13.95 -12.81
C GLN A 47 -4.73 12.87 -11.80
N ARG A 48 -5.01 13.06 -10.51
CA ARG A 48 -4.78 12.01 -9.49
C ARG A 48 -5.60 10.77 -9.80
N THR A 49 -5.05 9.60 -9.49
CA THR A 49 -5.80 8.33 -9.58
C THR A 49 -6.86 8.25 -8.49
N ALA A 50 -7.94 7.49 -8.72
CA ALA A 50 -8.99 7.32 -7.73
C ALA A 50 -8.42 6.85 -6.37
N LEU A 51 -7.50 5.88 -6.40
CA LEU A 51 -6.81 5.37 -5.21
C LEU A 51 -5.96 6.46 -4.51
N ALA A 52 -5.27 7.32 -5.28
CA ALA A 52 -4.54 8.44 -4.69
C ALA A 52 -5.46 9.48 -4.05
N GLU A 53 -6.66 9.69 -4.59
CA GLU A 53 -7.64 10.61 -4.00
C GLU A 53 -8.31 10.03 -2.76
N GLU A 54 -8.68 8.76 -2.81
CA GLU A 54 -9.24 7.99 -1.71
C GLU A 54 -8.28 7.94 -0.52
N LEU A 55 -7.03 7.58 -0.77
CA LEU A 55 -5.98 7.56 0.24
C LEU A 55 -5.37 8.95 0.50
N GLN A 56 -5.89 10.03 -0.09
CA GLN A 56 -5.42 11.40 0.13
C GLN A 56 -3.89 11.54 0.01
N VAL A 57 -3.32 10.99 -1.06
CA VAL A 57 -1.89 11.06 -1.37
C VAL A 57 -1.64 12.20 -2.35
N ASP A 58 -0.78 13.13 -1.95
CA ASP A 58 -0.46 14.33 -2.76
C ASP A 58 0.97 14.36 -3.28
N LEU A 59 1.87 13.53 -2.74
CA LEU A 59 3.31 13.56 -3.00
C LEU A 59 3.81 12.20 -3.50
N THR A 60 4.93 12.22 -4.23
CA THR A 60 5.63 11.01 -4.69
C THR A 60 7.13 11.08 -4.38
N PRO A 61 7.76 9.94 -4.03
CA PRO A 61 7.12 8.66 -3.72
C PRO A 61 6.46 8.69 -2.34
N THR A 62 5.36 7.98 -2.17
CA THR A 62 4.70 7.78 -0.87
C THR A 62 4.33 6.32 -0.70
N LEU A 63 4.72 5.70 0.41
CA LEU A 63 4.27 4.38 0.83
C LEU A 63 3.08 4.56 1.77
N VAL A 64 2.01 3.81 1.53
CA VAL A 64 0.81 3.78 2.38
C VAL A 64 0.51 2.32 2.72
N VAL A 65 0.36 2.04 4.02
CA VAL A 65 -0.09 0.74 4.52
C VAL A 65 -1.58 0.84 4.78
N VAL A 66 -2.35 -0.02 4.13
CA VAL A 66 -3.81 -0.09 4.25
C VAL A 66 -4.17 -1.41 4.89
N HIS A 67 -4.88 -1.36 6.01
CA HIS A 67 -5.50 -2.52 6.61
C HIS A 67 -6.83 -2.81 5.90
N GLN A 68 -7.00 -4.04 5.44
CA GLN A 68 -8.23 -4.55 4.85
C GLN A 68 -8.88 -5.52 5.84
N ALA A 69 -10.02 -5.09 6.39
CA ALA A 69 -10.86 -5.93 7.22
C ALA A 69 -12.15 -6.28 6.49
N VAL A 70 -12.65 -7.49 6.69
CA VAL A 70 -14.02 -7.85 6.33
C VAL A 70 -14.83 -7.80 7.61
N GLN A 71 -15.72 -6.82 7.74
CA GLN A 71 -16.69 -6.79 8.81
C GLN A 71 -17.98 -7.43 8.32
N CYS A 72 -18.36 -8.54 8.94
CA CYS A 72 -19.60 -9.24 8.63
C CYS A 72 -20.62 -9.04 9.76
N ASP A 73 -21.75 -8.44 9.41
CA ASP A 73 -22.88 -8.25 10.32
C ASP A 73 -24.05 -9.14 9.86
N TYR A 74 -24.47 -10.04 10.75
CA TYR A 74 -25.62 -10.90 10.52
C TYR A 74 -26.91 -10.19 10.91
N ASP A 75 -27.82 -10.03 9.95
CA ASP A 75 -29.15 -9.49 10.19
C ASP A 75 -30.14 -10.64 10.43
N PRO A 76 -30.61 -10.85 11.68
CA PRO A 76 -31.54 -11.92 12.01
C PRO A 76 -32.96 -11.70 11.47
N ASP A 77 -33.34 -10.47 11.12
CA ASP A 77 -34.65 -10.15 10.56
C ASP A 77 -34.69 -10.44 9.05
N MET A 78 -33.57 -10.21 8.36
CA MET A 78 -33.39 -10.53 6.93
C MET A 78 -32.92 -11.97 6.68
N GLY A 79 -32.26 -12.60 7.67
CA GLY A 79 -31.83 -14.00 7.63
C GLY A 79 -30.54 -14.25 6.85
N TYR A 80 -29.76 -13.21 6.54
CA TYR A 80 -28.47 -13.33 5.86
C TYR A 80 -27.43 -12.34 6.41
N GLU A 81 -26.17 -12.63 6.11
CA GLU A 81 -24.99 -11.88 6.56
C GLU A 81 -24.57 -10.84 5.51
N PHE A 82 -24.31 -9.62 5.95
CA PHE A 82 -23.74 -8.55 5.14
C PHE A 82 -22.27 -8.40 5.51
N CYS A 83 -21.38 -8.62 4.55
CA CYS A 83 -19.95 -8.43 4.75
C CYS A 83 -19.49 -7.19 3.99
N ASP A 84 -19.04 -6.18 4.71
CA ASP A 84 -18.43 -4.98 4.17
C ASP A 84 -16.90 -5.09 4.24
N LEU A 85 -16.24 -4.58 3.20
CA LEU A 85 -14.79 -4.41 3.17
C LEU A 85 -14.47 -3.03 3.74
N GLU A 86 -13.77 -3.00 4.87
CA GLU A 86 -13.24 -1.78 5.45
C GLU A 86 -11.75 -1.64 5.11
N GLU A 87 -11.39 -0.50 4.53
CA GLU A 87 -10.01 -0.13 4.24
C GLU A 87 -9.60 1.05 5.12
N GLU A 88 -8.62 0.84 6.00
CA GLU A 88 -8.10 1.88 6.89
C GLU A 88 -6.61 2.12 6.63
N THR A 89 -6.22 3.39 6.46
CA THR A 89 -4.80 3.74 6.38
C THR A 89 -4.17 3.65 7.77
N VAL A 90 -3.23 2.72 7.93
CA VAL A 90 -2.53 2.49 9.20
C VAL A 90 -1.25 3.32 9.29
N GLU A 91 -0.49 3.37 8.19
CA GLU A 91 0.81 4.03 8.18
C GLU A 91 1.11 4.68 6.84
N ARG A 92 1.92 5.75 6.88
CA ARG A 92 2.29 6.53 5.70
C ARG A 92 3.72 7.06 5.79
N PHE A 93 4.51 6.78 4.77
CA PHE A 93 5.87 7.31 4.63
C PHE A 93 6.00 8.13 3.34
N VAL A 94 6.36 9.40 3.48
CA VAL A 94 6.57 10.30 2.35
C VAL A 94 8.06 10.46 2.06
N GLY A 95 8.44 10.26 0.80
CA GLY A 95 9.79 10.48 0.28
C GLY A 95 10.65 9.22 0.28
N ALA A 96 11.54 9.12 -0.71
CA ALA A 96 12.29 7.90 -0.99
C ALA A 96 13.18 7.44 0.17
N ASN A 97 13.88 8.37 0.83
CA ASN A 97 14.77 8.00 1.94
C ASN A 97 13.99 7.45 3.13
N ASN A 98 12.87 8.10 3.47
CA ASN A 98 12.05 7.71 4.60
C ASN A 98 11.42 6.33 4.38
N ILE A 99 10.93 6.09 3.15
CA ILE A 99 10.44 4.78 2.74
C ILE A 99 11.54 3.73 2.87
N ILE A 100 12.72 3.97 2.28
CA ILE A 100 13.85 3.02 2.33
C ILE A 100 14.29 2.71 3.76
N GLU A 101 14.32 3.71 4.64
CA GLU A 101 14.73 3.55 6.05
C GLU A 101 13.75 2.69 6.87
N HIS A 102 12.46 2.69 6.51
CA HIS A 102 11.41 1.98 7.25
C HIS A 102 10.87 0.74 6.52
N LEU A 103 11.30 0.49 5.29
CA LEU A 103 10.71 -0.53 4.42
C LEU A 103 10.82 -1.93 5.04
N ASP A 104 12.01 -2.32 5.48
CA ASP A 104 12.26 -3.64 6.08
C ASP A 104 11.38 -3.85 7.31
N ALA A 105 11.35 -2.86 8.22
CA ALA A 105 10.51 -2.91 9.42
C ALA A 105 9.00 -2.93 9.09
N THR A 106 8.59 -2.27 8.01
CA THR A 106 7.19 -2.27 7.56
C THR A 106 6.81 -3.63 6.98
N LEU A 107 7.71 -4.25 6.19
CA LEU A 107 7.52 -5.59 5.65
C LEU A 107 7.46 -6.63 6.78
N ASP A 108 8.34 -6.53 7.78
CA ASP A 108 8.32 -7.37 8.98
C ASP A 108 7.01 -7.25 9.77
N ALA A 109 6.51 -6.02 9.94
CA ALA A 109 5.34 -5.75 10.78
C ALA A 109 4.02 -6.14 10.11
N TYR A 110 3.91 -5.96 8.79
CA TYR A 110 2.64 -6.01 8.07
C TYR A 110 2.54 -7.13 7.03
N THR A 111 3.65 -7.82 6.74
CA THR A 111 3.67 -8.90 5.75
C THR A 111 4.27 -10.18 6.33
N TYR A 112 4.15 -11.28 5.59
CA TYR A 112 4.79 -12.55 5.94
C TYR A 112 6.04 -12.81 5.09
N ALA A 113 6.57 -11.78 4.43
CA ALA A 113 7.71 -11.92 3.52
C ALA A 113 9.01 -12.32 4.24
N HIS A 114 9.09 -12.08 5.56
CA HIS A 114 10.18 -12.53 6.42
C HIS A 114 9.67 -13.62 7.38
N PRO A 115 9.70 -14.90 6.97
CA PRO A 115 9.51 -16.00 7.91
C PRO A 115 10.74 -16.10 8.83
N ASP A 116 10.51 -16.10 10.15
CA ASP A 116 11.51 -16.45 11.18
C ASP A 116 12.22 -17.78 10.89
#